data_AF-A0A445DLZ4-F1
#
_entry.id   AF-A0A445DLZ4-F1
#
_cell.length_a   1.000
_cell.length_b   1.000
_cell.length_c   1.000
_cell.angle_alpha   90.00
_cell.angle_beta   90.00
_cell.angle_gamma   90.00
#
_symmetry.space_group_name_H-M   'P 1'
#
loop_
_entity.id
_entity.type
_entity.pdbx_description
1 polymer ?
#
loop_
_entity_poly.entity_id
_entity_poly.type
_entity_poly.pdbx_seq_one_letter_code
_entity_poly.pdbx_strand_id
1 'polypeptide(L)' 'MAFGLGRRACPGDGLANRIMGLTLGLLVQCFEWERLNHEEIDMREDKGFTFAKLVPLEAMCKARPISKKLVKHEI' A
#
# COMPACT_ATOMS: atom_id res chain seq x y z
N MET A 1 -4.49 17.63 7.65
CA MET A 1 -3.60 16.64 8.28
C MET A 1 -4.37 15.35 8.44
N ALA A 2 -3.88 14.23 7.88
CA ALA A 2 -4.62 12.96 7.83
C ALA A 2 -4.91 12.34 9.22
N PHE A 3 -4.02 12.57 10.19
CA PHE A 3 -4.08 11.96 11.51
C PHE A 3 -4.52 12.91 12.64
N GLY A 4 -5.03 14.10 12.29
CA GLY A 4 -5.44 15.12 13.28
C GLY A 4 -4.27 15.80 14.00
N LEU A 5 -4.59 16.79 14.85
CA LEU A 5 -3.63 17.65 15.56
C LEU A 5 -4.02 17.86 17.03
N GLY A 6 -3.04 18.12 17.89
CA GLY A 6 -3.25 18.47 19.29
C GLY A 6 -3.68 17.29 20.17
N ARG A 7 -4.46 17.55 21.23
CA ARG A 7 -4.81 16.54 22.26
C ARG A 7 -5.64 15.35 21.76
N ARG A 8 -6.20 15.42 20.55
CA ARG A 8 -6.98 14.35 19.91
C ARG A 8 -6.33 13.82 18.63
N ALA A 9 -5.05 14.13 18.40
CA ALA A 9 -4.30 13.54 17.29
C ALA A 9 -4.23 12.01 17.45
N CYS A 10 -4.17 11.30 16.32
CA CYS A 10 -4.05 9.85 16.31
C CYS A 10 -2.71 9.45 16.96
N PRO A 11 -2.70 8.66 18.04
CA PRO A 11 -1.46 8.20 18.66
C PRO A 11 -0.66 7.27 17.74
N GLY A 12 -1.29 6.73 16.69
CA GLY A 12 -0.68 5.85 15.70
C GLY A 12 0.03 6.57 14.53
N ASP A 13 0.01 7.90 14.45
CA ASP A 13 0.58 8.66 13.30
C ASP A 13 2.05 8.28 13.02
N GLY A 14 2.90 8.26 14.05
CA GLY A 14 4.30 7.89 13.89
C GLY A 14 4.52 6.45 13.42
N LEU A 15 3.67 5.51 13.89
CA LEU A 15 3.74 4.12 13.47
C LEU A 15 3.25 3.95 12.04
N ALA A 16 2.14 4.57 11.67
CA ALA A 16 1.56 4.53 10.35
C ALA A 16 2.56 5.03 9.30
N ASN A 17 3.21 6.17 9.53
CA ASN A 17 4.21 6.69 8.60
C ASN A 17 5.40 5.75 8.39
N ARG A 18 5.89 5.12 9.47
CA ARG A 18 6.99 4.15 9.40
C ARG A 18 6.61 2.91 8.60
N ILE A 19 5.46 2.31 8.92
CA ILE A 19 4.98 1.11 8.23
C ILE A 19 4.69 1.42 6.76
N MET A 20 3.97 2.50 6.47
CA MET A 20 3.65 2.87 5.09
C MET A 20 4.90 3.07 4.23
N GLY A 21 5.93 3.74 4.76
CA GLY A 21 7.19 3.90 4.04
C GLY A 21 7.89 2.58 3.74
N LEU A 22 8.00 1.69 4.73
CA LEU A 22 8.62 0.37 4.57
C LEU A 22 7.82 -0.52 3.62
N THR A 23 6.51 -0.59 3.78
CA THR A 23 5.62 -1.38 2.94
C THR A 23 5.68 -0.91 1.49
N LEU A 24 5.56 0.39 1.22
CA LEU A 24 5.67 0.93 -0.14
C LEU A 24 7.05 0.67 -0.74
N GLY A 25 8.12 0.85 0.04
CA GLY A 25 9.49 0.53 -0.38
C GLY A 25 9.62 -0.92 -0.82
N LEU A 26 9.10 -1.87 -0.03
CA LEU A 26 9.10 -3.29 -0.36
C LEU A 26 8.26 -3.59 -1.62
N LEU A 27 7.05 -3.04 -1.73
CA LEU A 27 6.18 -3.28 -2.88
C LEU A 27 6.83 -2.78 -4.19
N VAL A 28 7.49 -1.63 -4.16
CA VAL A 28 8.18 -1.05 -5.33
C VAL A 28 9.47 -1.80 -5.67
N GLN A 29 10.26 -2.18 -4.67
CA GLN A 29 11.56 -2.83 -4.91
C GLN A 29 11.40 -4.31 -5.30
N CYS A 30 10.44 -5.01 -4.70
CA CYS A 30 10.33 -6.45 -4.83
C CYS A 30 9.42 -6.89 -5.98
N PHE A 31 8.56 -6.02 -6.51
CA PHE A 31 7.56 -6.42 -7.50
C PHE A 31 7.52 -5.48 -8.71
N GLU A 32 7.31 -6.06 -9.89
CA GLU A 32 6.82 -5.37 -11.06
C GLU A 32 5.29 -5.41 -11.03
N TRP A 33 4.66 -4.27 -11.29
CA TRP A 33 3.21 -4.09 -11.22
C TRP A 33 2.65 -3.81 -12.60
N GLU A 34 1.59 -4.53 -12.96
CA GLU A 34 0.84 -4.32 -14.19
C GLU A 34 -0.66 -4.24 -13.87
N ARG A 35 -1.40 -3.45 -14.63
CA ARG A 35 -2.86 -3.42 -14.54
C ARG A 35 -3.44 -4.67 -15.20
N LEU A 36 -4.61 -5.12 -14.74
CA LEU A 36 -5.33 -6.23 -15.38
C LEU A 36 -5.74 -5.90 -16.82
N ASN A 37 -6.07 -4.63 -17.08
CA ASN A 37 -6.45 -4.12 -18.38
C ASN A 37 -5.95 -2.67 -18.56
N HIS A 38 -6.21 -2.08 -19.72
CA HIS A 38 -5.80 -0.71 -20.04
C HIS A 38 -6.82 0.34 -19.61
N GLU A 39 -7.84 -0.06 -18.83
CA GLU A 39 -8.89 0.85 -18.37
C GLU A 39 -8.36 1.76 -17.25
N GLU A 40 -9.06 2.87 -17.06
CA GLU A 40 -8.78 3.77 -15.95
C GLU A 40 -9.18 3.10 -14.62
N ILE A 41 -8.36 3.29 -13.60
CA ILE A 41 -8.64 2.75 -12.27
C ILE A 41 -9.78 3.56 -11.66
N ASP A 42 -10.89 2.89 -11.31
CA ASP A 42 -11.99 3.53 -10.60
C ASP A 42 -11.53 3.96 -9.19
N MET A 43 -11.54 5.27 -8.94
CA MET A 43 -11.15 5.89 -7.66
C MET A 43 -12.36 6.28 -6.80
N ARG A 44 -13.59 5.95 -7.23
CA ARG A 44 -14.79 6.21 -6.42
C ARG A 44 -14.73 5.41 -5.12
N GLU A 45 -15.23 6.02 -4.06
CA GLU A 45 -15.25 5.44 -2.72
C GLU A 45 -16.54 4.67 -2.48
N ASP A 46 -16.45 3.57 -1.74
CA ASP A 46 -17.62 2.87 -1.24
C ASP A 46 -18.25 3.67 -0.09
N LYS A 47 -19.53 3.40 0.19
CA LYS A 47 -20.25 4.01 1.29
C LYS A 47 -19.80 3.37 2.60
N GLY A 48 -18.82 3.97 3.27
CA GLY A 48 -18.29 3.46 4.53
C GLY A 48 -17.60 4.52 5.39
N PHE A 49 -17.29 4.13 6.62
CA PHE A 49 -16.45 4.93 7.53
C PHE A 49 -14.98 4.93 7.09
N THR A 50 -14.57 3.91 6.34
CA THR A 50 -13.23 3.78 5.77
C THR A 50 -13.22 4.23 4.30
N PHE A 51 -12.08 4.74 3.84
CA PHE A 51 -11.86 5.11 2.43
C PHE A 51 -11.61 3.88 1.55
N ALA A 52 -12.54 2.92 1.57
CA ALA A 52 -12.50 1.77 0.68
C ALA A 52 -12.92 2.18 -0.75
N LYS A 53 -12.33 1.57 -1.77
CA LYS A 53 -12.76 1.77 -3.15
C LYS A 53 -14.09 1.06 -3.40
N LEU A 54 -14.97 1.70 -4.17
CA LEU A 54 -16.26 1.14 -4.60
C LEU A 54 -16.06 -0.15 -5.41
N VAL A 55 -15.06 -0.14 -6.29
CA VAL A 55 -14.59 -1.32 -7.02
C VAL A 55 -13.23 -1.71 -6.46
N PRO A 56 -13.03 -2.95 -5.98
CA PRO A 56 -11.75 -3.40 -5.46
C PRO A 56 -10.59 -3.13 -6.44
N LEU A 57 -9.45 -2.65 -5.92
CA LEU A 57 -8.25 -2.48 -6.74
C LEU A 57 -7.58 -3.82 -6.94
N GLU A 58 -7.47 -4.24 -8.20
CA GLU A 58 -6.75 -5.44 -8.60
C GLU A 58 -5.56 -5.08 -9.49
N ALA A 59 -4.44 -5.79 -9.30
CA ALA A 59 -3.22 -5.61 -10.08
C ALA A 59 -2.45 -6.92 -10.18
N MET A 60 -1.74 -7.13 -11.29
CA MET A 60 -0.78 -8.22 -11.40
C MET A 60 0.51 -7.80 -10.70
N CYS A 61 1.10 -8.71 -9.92
CA CYS A 61 2.41 -8.52 -9.32
C CYS A 61 3.35 -9.65 -9.73
N LYS A 62 4.54 -9.28 -10.21
CA LYS A 62 5.59 -10.23 -10.58
C LYS A 62 6.82 -9.97 -9.73
N ALA A 63 7.27 -11.00 -9.01
CA ALA A 63 8.43 -10.89 -8.13
C ALA A 63 9.71 -10.61 -8.93
N ARG A 64 10.41 -9.53 -8.56
CA ARG A 64 11.72 -9.15 -9.10
C ARG A 64 12.82 -10.07 -8.55
N PRO A 65 13.95 -10.26 -9.26
CA PRO A 65 15.05 -11.10 -8.79
C PRO A 65 15.59 -10.73 -7.40
N ILE A 66 15.53 -9.45 -7.02
CA ILE A 66 15.97 -8.98 -5.70
C ILE A 66 15.16 -9.58 -4.55
N SER A 67 13.87 -9.87 -4.75
CA SER A 67 13.01 -10.47 -3.73
C SER A 67 13.54 -11.82 -3.24
N LYS A 68 14.12 -12.62 -4.14
CA LYS A 68 14.74 -13.91 -3.82
C LYS A 68 15.95 -13.79 -2.90
N LYS A 69 16.64 -12.63 -2.87
CA LYS A 69 17.77 -12.39 -1.97
C LYS A 69 17.31 -12.05 -0.56
N LEU A 70 16.16 -11.37 -0.45
CA LEU A 70 15.57 -10.97 0.83
C LEU A 70 15.03 -12.18 1.59
N VAL A 71 14.26 -13.04 0.91
CA VAL A 71 13.67 -14.26 1.53
C VAL A 71 14.75 -15.26 1.98
N LYS A 72 15.93 -15.26 1.33
CA LYS A 72 17.05 -16.13 1.69
C LYS A 72 17.85 -15.67 2.92
N HIS A 73 17.59 -14.47 3.45
CA HIS A 73 18.30 -13.94 4.61
C HIS A 73 17.54 -14.15 5.93
N GLU A 74 16.32 -14.72 5.86
CA GLU A 74 15.45 -15.01 7.01
C GLU A 74 15.32 -16.53 7.30
N ILE A 75 16.11 -17.38 6.63
CA ILE A 75 16.23 -18.83 6.89
C ILE A 75 17.70 -19.21 7.05
#